data_AF-A0A2N0QJH6-F1
#
_entry.id   AF-A0A2N0QJH6-F1
#
_cell.length_a   1.000
_cell.length_b   1.000
_cell.length_c   1.000
_cell.angle_alpha   90.00
_cell.angle_beta   90.00
_cell.angle_gamma   90.00
#
_symmetry.space_group_name_H-M   'P 1'
#
loop_
_entity.id
_entity.type
_entity.pdbx_description
1 polymer ?
#
loop_
_entity_poly.entity_id
_entity_poly.type
_entity_poly.pdbx_seq_one_letter_code
_entity_poly.pdbx_strand_id
1 'polypeptide(L)'
;MKAQKVHLLIEEIPTIEQMKKSLLDLYDGWMCPICGLYDETFNHVWTCSGHYDIINNIRDKTINHLLTWILEYNDNIQDFNALMALDIWDISYDPNVFTFIDLIKGIIDVLVQMRQFIFNEIFEEIWIPRCSHLKEFERSMGLTKKKKLEFKSVRSLPSNNSSNNNIIHYDSLDSVRNYIYFGKNIIEFYTNLTS
;
A
#
# COMPACT_ATOMS: atom_id res chain seq x y z
N MET A 1 7.62 -7.34 6.67
CA MET A 1 8.70 -6.73 5.87
C MET A 1 8.75 -7.20 4.41
N LYS A 2 9.05 -8.47 4.06
CA LYS A 2 9.10 -8.90 2.64
C LYS A 2 7.74 -8.83 1.92
N ALA A 3 6.66 -9.32 2.55
CA ALA A 3 5.32 -9.34 1.94
C ALA A 3 4.75 -7.93 1.69
N GLN A 4 4.94 -6.99 2.63
CA GLN A 4 4.45 -5.60 2.49
C GLN A 4 5.10 -4.86 1.32
N LYS A 5 6.39 -5.09 1.08
CA LYS A 5 7.09 -4.54 -0.08
C LYS A 5 6.52 -5.05 -1.41
N VAL A 6 6.06 -6.31 -1.45
CA VAL A 6 5.38 -6.87 -2.62
C VAL A 6 4.01 -6.22 -2.79
N HIS A 7 3.23 -6.05 -1.71
CA HIS A 7 1.91 -5.40 -1.79
C HIS A 7 1.99 -3.95 -2.28
N LEU A 8 3.03 -3.20 -1.89
CA LEU A 8 3.28 -1.87 -2.44
C LEU A 8 3.58 -1.92 -3.94
N LEU A 9 4.45 -2.84 -4.37
CA LEU A 9 4.85 -2.97 -5.77
C LEU A 9 3.68 -3.33 -6.69
N ILE A 10 2.76 -4.19 -6.22
CA ILE A 10 1.58 -4.62 -7.00
C ILE A 10 0.34 -3.76 -6.70
N GLU A 11 0.47 -2.69 -5.91
CA GLU A 11 -0.60 -1.76 -5.54
C GLU A 11 -1.80 -2.38 -4.77
N GLU A 12 -1.59 -3.51 -4.09
CA GLU A 12 -2.62 -4.29 -3.39
C GLU A 12 -2.58 -4.12 -1.86
N ILE A 13 -2.28 -2.92 -1.37
CA ILE A 13 -2.40 -2.62 0.06
C ILE A 13 -3.88 -2.50 0.47
N PRO A 14 -4.23 -2.75 1.75
CA PRO A 14 -5.61 -2.70 2.22
C PRO A 14 -6.15 -1.26 2.37
N THR A 15 -6.38 -0.60 1.24
CA THR A 15 -7.11 0.69 1.16
C THR A 15 -8.62 0.47 1.29
N ILE A 16 -9.40 1.51 1.58
CA ILE A 16 -10.87 1.40 1.62
C ILE A 16 -11.41 0.87 0.28
N GLU A 17 -10.98 1.42 -0.86
CA GLU A 17 -11.41 0.94 -2.18
C GLU A 17 -11.09 -0.53 -2.40
N GLN A 18 -9.93 -0.97 -1.91
CA GLN A 18 -9.54 -2.36 -2.01
C GLN A 18 -10.33 -3.27 -1.05
N MET A 19 -10.69 -2.77 0.13
CA MET A 19 -11.51 -3.47 1.12
C MET A 19 -12.96 -3.63 0.63
N LYS A 20 -13.53 -2.61 -0.05
CA LYS A 20 -14.85 -2.67 -0.68
C LYS A 20 -14.98 -3.83 -1.66
N LYS A 21 -13.94 -4.16 -2.43
CA LYS A 21 -13.94 -5.32 -3.35
C LYS A 21 -14.23 -6.66 -2.66
N SER A 22 -13.91 -6.78 -1.36
CA SER A 22 -14.06 -8.02 -0.60
C SER A 22 -15.27 -7.98 0.34
N LEU A 23 -15.55 -6.81 0.90
CA LEU A 23 -16.51 -6.60 1.98
C LEU A 23 -17.36 -5.34 1.72
N LEU A 24 -17.94 -5.24 0.53
CA LEU A 24 -18.73 -4.07 0.11
C LEU A 24 -19.74 -3.64 1.17
N ASP A 25 -20.57 -4.56 1.68
CA ASP A 25 -21.62 -4.28 2.66
C ASP A 25 -21.11 -3.61 3.96
N LEU A 26 -19.82 -3.77 4.30
CA LEU A 26 -19.21 -3.20 5.50
C LEU A 26 -18.57 -1.83 5.26
N TYR A 27 -18.05 -1.58 4.07
CA TYR A 27 -17.28 -0.38 3.74
C TYR A 27 -17.94 0.48 2.66
N ASP A 28 -19.18 0.17 2.28
CA ASP A 28 -19.92 0.94 1.29
C ASP A 28 -20.07 2.40 1.74
N GLY A 29 -19.82 3.32 0.81
CA GLY A 29 -19.82 4.76 1.08
C GLY A 29 -18.69 5.28 1.98
N TRP A 30 -17.74 4.45 2.43
CA TRP A 30 -16.61 4.93 3.23
C TRP A 30 -15.62 5.69 2.35
N MET A 31 -15.16 6.84 2.86
CA MET A 31 -14.11 7.66 2.26
C MET A 31 -12.77 7.44 2.98
N CYS A 32 -11.73 8.15 2.56
CA CYS A 32 -10.43 8.18 3.23
C CYS A 32 -10.59 8.45 4.74
N PRO A 33 -10.07 7.57 5.61
CA PRO A 33 -10.17 7.75 7.05
C PRO A 33 -9.34 8.92 7.57
N ILE A 34 -8.41 9.45 6.77
CA ILE A 34 -7.55 10.56 7.15
C ILE A 34 -8.17 11.91 6.78
N CYS A 35 -8.52 12.14 5.51
CA CYS A 35 -9.11 13.42 5.11
C CYS A 35 -10.64 13.44 5.19
N GLY A 36 -11.31 12.30 5.02
CA GLY A 36 -12.77 12.21 4.96
C GLY A 36 -13.40 12.87 3.73
N LEU A 37 -12.61 13.25 2.72
CA LEU A 37 -13.07 14.04 1.56
C LEU A 37 -13.15 13.25 0.24
N TYR A 38 -12.28 12.26 0.06
CA TYR A 38 -12.14 11.51 -1.19
C TYR A 38 -12.09 10.01 -0.92
N ASP A 39 -12.38 9.21 -1.94
CA ASP A 39 -12.20 7.75 -1.87
C ASP A 39 -10.72 7.38 -1.66
N GLU A 40 -10.47 6.42 -0.78
CA GLU A 40 -9.11 5.96 -0.48
C GLU A 40 -8.63 4.93 -1.51
N THR A 41 -8.15 5.42 -2.65
CA THR A 41 -7.41 4.63 -3.64
C THR A 41 -5.96 4.41 -3.20
N PHE A 42 -5.23 3.51 -3.87
CA PHE A 42 -3.79 3.32 -3.63
C PHE A 42 -3.02 4.65 -3.68
N ASN A 43 -3.19 5.42 -4.76
CA ASN A 43 -2.48 6.70 -4.93
C ASN A 43 -2.94 7.75 -3.91
N HIS A 44 -4.22 7.73 -3.51
CA HIS A 44 -4.72 8.67 -2.50
C HIS A 44 -4.07 8.44 -1.12
N VAL A 45 -3.71 7.21 -0.76
CA VAL A 45 -2.98 6.93 0.49
C VAL A 45 -1.67 7.72 0.59
N TRP A 46 -1.06 8.10 -0.54
CA TRP A 46 0.21 8.83 -0.55
C TRP A 46 0.03 10.32 -0.84
N THR A 47 -1.02 10.67 -1.60
CA THR A 47 -1.34 12.05 -2.03
C THR A 47 -2.40 12.74 -1.18
N CYS A 48 -2.89 12.08 -0.12
CA CYS A 48 -3.94 12.64 0.74
C CYS A 48 -3.44 13.90 1.46
N SER A 49 -4.28 14.94 1.42
CA SER A 49 -3.99 16.25 2.01
C SER A 49 -3.76 16.18 3.53
N GLY A 50 -4.36 15.21 4.22
CA GLY A 50 -4.26 15.08 5.67
C GLY A 50 -2.87 14.65 6.18
N HIS A 51 -1.96 14.25 5.30
CA HIS A 51 -0.56 14.00 5.63
C HIS A 51 0.41 14.53 4.55
N TYR A 52 0.01 15.63 3.90
CA TYR A 52 0.80 16.27 2.84
C TYR A 52 2.17 16.74 3.34
N ASP A 53 2.25 17.33 4.52
CA ASP A 53 3.53 17.79 5.08
C ASP A 53 4.46 16.61 5.40
N ILE A 54 3.88 15.48 5.82
CA ILE A 54 4.63 14.25 6.13
C ILE A 54 5.26 13.69 4.85
N ILE A 55 4.51 13.58 3.75
CA ILE A 55 5.06 13.04 2.50
C ILE A 55 6.14 13.95 1.91
N ASN A 56 5.98 15.27 1.99
CA ASN A 56 7.02 16.22 1.59
C ASN A 56 8.30 16.04 2.42
N ASN A 57 8.16 15.92 3.74
CA ASN A 57 9.32 15.70 4.62
C ASN A 57 10.05 14.39 4.30
N ILE A 58 9.31 13.31 4.01
CA ILE A 58 9.92 12.03 3.61
C ILE A 58 10.67 12.17 2.28
N ARG A 59 10.09 12.87 1.29
CA ARG A 59 10.77 13.20 0.04
C ARG A 59 12.06 13.97 0.30
N ASP A 60 12.00 15.03 1.09
CA ASP A 60 13.15 15.90 1.34
C ASP A 60 14.27 15.14 2.09
N LYS A 61 13.91 14.30 3.08
CA LYS A 61 14.84 13.38 3.73
C LYS A 61 15.47 12.41 2.73
N THR A 62 14.69 11.87 1.82
CA THR A 62 15.16 10.92 0.78
C THR A 62 16.17 11.59 -0.14
N ILE A 63 15.89 12.82 -0.57
CA ILE A 63 16.81 13.63 -1.37
C ILE A 63 18.10 13.89 -0.58
N ASN A 64 18.00 14.37 0.65
CA ASN A 64 19.17 14.67 1.48
C ASN A 64 20.04 13.43 1.71
N HIS A 65 19.43 12.26 1.90
CA HIS A 65 20.15 11.01 2.05
C HIS A 65 20.90 10.62 0.76
N LEU A 66 20.27 10.77 -0.40
CA LEU A 66 20.92 10.57 -1.70
C LEU A 66 22.08 11.54 -1.91
N LEU A 67 21.89 12.82 -1.60
CA LEU A 67 22.95 13.84 -1.70
C LEU A 67 24.14 13.48 -0.81
N THR A 68 23.88 13.02 0.42
CA THR A 68 24.91 12.58 1.36
C THR A 68 25.71 11.42 0.77
N TRP A 69 25.05 10.40 0.23
CA TRP A 69 25.75 9.28 -0.42
C TRP A 69 26.55 9.66 -1.67
N ILE A 70 26.03 10.57 -2.50
CA ILE A 70 26.77 11.04 -3.67
C ILE A 70 28.05 11.75 -3.23
N LEU A 71 27.97 12.61 -2.21
CA LEU A 71 29.12 13.34 -1.67
C LEU A 71 30.13 12.42 -0.97
N GLU A 72 29.66 11.38 -0.27
CA GLU A 72 30.52 10.34 0.30
C GLU A 72 31.31 9.58 -0.78
N TYR A 73 30.74 9.44 -1.98
CA TYR A 73 31.39 8.77 -3.11
C TYR A 73 32.30 9.71 -3.93
N ASN A 74 31.89 10.96 -4.14
CA ASN A 74 32.64 11.99 -4.85
C ASN A 74 32.30 13.39 -4.32
N ASP A 75 33.15 13.90 -3.45
CA ASP A 75 33.02 15.21 -2.79
C ASP A 75 33.25 16.41 -3.72
N ASN A 76 33.74 16.18 -4.94
CA ASN A 76 33.97 17.24 -5.93
C ASN A 76 32.69 17.69 -6.64
N ILE A 77 31.58 16.96 -6.47
CA ILE A 77 30.27 17.35 -7.03
C ILE A 77 29.69 18.48 -6.18
N GLN A 78 29.48 19.65 -6.77
CA GLN A 78 28.96 20.83 -6.08
C GLN A 78 27.62 21.31 -6.63
N ASP A 79 27.19 20.82 -7.80
CA ASP A 79 25.94 21.20 -8.44
C ASP A 79 24.98 20.01 -8.50
N PHE A 80 23.84 20.14 -7.83
CA PHE A 80 22.76 19.16 -7.80
C PHE A 80 21.48 19.66 -8.48
N ASN A 81 21.50 20.82 -9.15
CA ASN A 81 20.29 21.43 -9.72
C ASN A 81 19.59 20.50 -10.71
N ALA A 82 20.35 19.83 -11.57
CA ALA A 82 19.80 18.87 -12.53
C ALA A 82 19.16 17.65 -11.83
N LEU A 83 19.72 17.20 -10.70
CA LEU A 83 19.15 16.14 -9.89
C LEU A 83 17.85 16.60 -9.22
N MET A 84 17.85 17.80 -8.64
CA MET A 84 16.69 18.39 -7.95
C MET A 84 15.53 18.71 -8.89
N ALA A 85 15.82 18.94 -10.17
CA ALA A 85 14.81 19.24 -11.20
C ALA A 85 14.12 18.01 -11.79
N LEU A 86 14.46 16.79 -11.35
CA LEU A 86 13.84 15.56 -11.86
C LEU A 86 12.40 15.40 -11.34
N ASP A 87 11.50 14.98 -12.23
CA ASP A 87 10.09 14.71 -11.92
C ASP A 87 9.90 13.57 -10.89
N ILE A 88 10.94 12.75 -10.69
CA ILE A 88 10.97 11.68 -9.67
C ILE A 88 10.77 12.19 -8.24
N TRP A 89 10.91 13.51 -8.01
CA TRP A 89 10.65 14.15 -6.73
C TRP A 89 9.24 14.72 -6.61
N ASP A 90 8.44 14.72 -7.69
CA ASP A 90 7.05 15.13 -7.61
C ASP A 90 6.25 14.10 -6.79
N ILE A 91 5.54 14.59 -5.78
CA ILE A 91 4.69 13.77 -4.90
C ILE A 91 3.29 13.58 -5.48
N SER A 92 2.96 14.26 -6.56
CA SER A 92 1.75 14.05 -7.34
C SER A 92 1.87 12.73 -8.11
N TYR A 93 0.75 12.04 -8.27
CA TYR A 93 0.71 10.85 -9.12
C TYR A 93 0.47 11.26 -10.58
N ASP A 94 1.35 10.83 -11.49
CA ASP A 94 1.17 10.91 -12.93
C ASP A 94 1.42 9.53 -13.56
N PRO A 95 0.49 8.97 -14.36
CA PRO A 95 0.69 7.67 -15.01
C PRO A 95 1.73 7.67 -16.16
N ASN A 96 2.10 8.85 -16.69
CA ASN A 96 2.99 8.99 -17.85
C ASN A 96 4.41 9.41 -17.47
N VAL A 97 4.62 9.80 -16.21
CA VAL A 97 5.90 10.30 -15.70
C VAL A 97 6.28 9.49 -14.46
N PHE A 98 7.57 9.22 -14.30
CA PHE A 98 8.05 8.53 -13.10
C PHE A 98 8.17 9.53 -11.96
N THR A 99 7.34 9.35 -10.94
CA THR A 99 7.18 10.30 -9.81
C THR A 99 7.72 9.72 -8.51
N PHE A 100 7.65 10.49 -7.43
CA PHE A 100 8.01 10.01 -6.10
C PHE A 100 7.14 8.82 -5.69
N ILE A 101 5.88 8.76 -6.13
CA ILE A 101 4.98 7.64 -5.86
C ILE A 101 5.53 6.32 -6.43
N ASP A 102 6.23 6.35 -7.55
CA ASP A 102 6.83 5.15 -8.14
C ASP A 102 8.11 4.69 -7.40
N LEU A 103 8.81 5.62 -6.75
CA LEU A 103 9.84 5.28 -5.76
C LEU A 103 9.25 4.57 -4.54
N ILE A 104 8.06 4.99 -4.07
CA ILE A 104 7.35 4.35 -2.96
C ILE A 104 6.96 2.91 -3.30
N LYS A 105 6.47 2.69 -4.53
CA LYS A 105 6.16 1.34 -5.05
C LYS A 105 7.42 0.46 -5.11
N GLY A 106 8.58 1.09 -5.34
CA GLY A 106 9.87 0.42 -5.41
C GLY A 106 10.15 -0.20 -6.78
N ILE A 107 9.73 0.49 -7.86
CA ILE A 107 9.90 0.05 -9.25
C ILE A 107 11.38 0.14 -9.73
N ILE A 108 12.26 0.84 -9.00
CA ILE A 108 13.68 1.01 -9.38
C ILE A 108 14.62 0.18 -8.49
N ASP A 109 15.26 -0.83 -9.09
CA ASP A 109 16.26 -1.69 -8.45
C ASP A 109 17.62 -0.99 -8.18
N VAL A 110 17.97 0.08 -8.92
CA VAL A 110 19.25 0.79 -8.76
C VAL A 110 19.37 1.51 -7.39
N LEU A 111 18.24 1.66 -6.67
CA LEU A 111 18.17 2.39 -5.42
C LEU A 111 17.80 1.49 -4.24
N VAL A 112 18.26 0.23 -4.19
CA VAL A 112 17.90 -0.72 -3.11
C VAL A 112 18.03 -0.12 -1.71
N GLN A 113 19.11 0.65 -1.47
CA GLN A 113 19.33 1.29 -0.18
C GLN A 113 18.34 2.45 0.06
N MET A 114 18.07 3.32 -0.94
CA MET A 114 17.05 4.37 -0.79
C MET A 114 15.65 3.77 -0.64
N ARG A 115 15.34 2.71 -1.37
CA ARG A 115 14.08 1.97 -1.24
C ARG A 115 13.88 1.45 0.18
N GLN A 116 14.95 0.97 0.82
CA GLN A 116 14.87 0.53 2.22
C GLN A 116 14.61 1.71 3.15
N PHE A 117 15.25 2.86 2.92
CA PHE A 117 15.02 4.09 3.68
C PHE A 117 13.59 4.62 3.52
N ILE A 118 13.14 4.84 2.27
CA ILE A 118 11.80 5.30 1.91
C ILE A 118 10.74 4.38 2.51
N PHE A 119 10.91 3.06 2.36
CA PHE A 119 9.98 2.08 2.92
C PHE A 119 9.86 2.22 4.44
N ASN A 120 10.97 2.40 5.15
CA ASN A 120 10.95 2.55 6.61
C ASN A 120 10.24 3.84 7.02
N GLU A 121 10.60 4.97 6.43
CA GLU A 121 9.99 6.27 6.76
C GLU A 121 8.47 6.26 6.47
N ILE A 122 8.06 5.75 5.30
CA ILE A 122 6.63 5.69 4.94
C ILE A 122 5.86 4.74 5.85
N PHE A 123 6.47 3.60 6.19
CA PHE A 123 5.76 2.62 6.99
C PHE A 123 5.54 3.11 8.42
N GLU A 124 6.55 3.76 9.00
CA GLU A 124 6.50 4.31 10.36
C GLU A 124 5.66 5.59 10.45
N GLU A 125 5.84 6.53 9.53
CA GLU A 125 5.24 7.87 9.66
C GLU A 125 3.85 8.00 9.00
N ILE A 126 3.53 7.13 8.04
CA ILE A 126 2.25 7.21 7.31
C ILE A 126 1.44 5.92 7.53
N TRP A 127 2.00 4.77 7.17
CA TRP A 127 1.21 3.54 7.10
C TRP A 127 0.72 3.06 8.48
N ILE A 128 1.60 3.03 9.48
CA ILE A 128 1.25 2.62 10.85
C ILE A 128 0.23 3.58 11.47
N PRO A 129 0.45 4.92 11.46
CA PRO A 129 -0.54 5.88 11.93
C PRO A 129 -1.88 5.76 11.20
N ARG A 130 -1.89 5.61 9.87
CA ARG A 130 -3.11 5.39 9.10
C ARG A 130 -3.84 4.13 9.54
N CYS A 131 -3.11 3.03 9.76
CA CYS A 131 -3.70 1.79 10.27
C CYS A 131 -4.30 1.95 11.68
N SER A 132 -3.73 2.82 12.52
CA SER A 132 -4.29 3.15 13.83
C SER A 132 -5.60 3.93 13.69
N HIS A 133 -5.60 4.99 12.89
CA HIS A 133 -6.80 5.80 12.61
C HIS A 133 -7.93 4.95 12.03
N LEU A 134 -7.62 4.05 11.10
CA LEU A 134 -8.61 3.13 10.55
C LEU A 134 -9.24 2.26 11.64
N LYS A 135 -8.45 1.69 12.56
CA LYS A 135 -8.99 0.87 13.66
C LYS A 135 -9.88 1.68 14.59
N GLU A 136 -9.52 2.92 14.86
CA GLU A 136 -10.32 3.81 15.71
C GLU A 136 -11.64 4.19 15.04
N PHE A 137 -11.59 4.50 13.74
CA PHE A 137 -12.76 4.79 12.93
C PHE A 137 -13.69 3.57 12.80
N GLU A 138 -13.14 2.38 12.59
CA GLU A 138 -13.93 1.14 12.61
C GLU A 138 -14.63 0.91 13.95
N ARG A 139 -13.94 1.20 15.06
CA ARG A 139 -14.50 1.08 16.40
C ARG A 139 -15.61 2.11 16.65
N SER A 140 -15.48 3.34 16.18
CA SER A 140 -16.53 4.37 16.31
C SER A 140 -17.79 3.99 15.52
N MET A 141 -17.63 3.28 14.40
CA MET A 141 -18.73 2.72 13.61
C MET A 141 -19.25 1.37 14.13
N GLY A 142 -18.72 0.87 15.26
CA GLY A 142 -19.13 -0.39 15.87
C GLY A 142 -18.74 -1.64 15.06
N LEU A 143 -17.73 -1.54 14.17
CA LEU A 143 -17.14 -2.67 13.46
C LEU A 143 -16.08 -3.34 14.34
N THR A 144 -16.34 -4.60 14.70
CA THR A 144 -15.40 -5.42 15.46
C THR A 144 -14.80 -6.51 14.59
N LYS A 145 -13.65 -7.07 15.01
CA LYS A 145 -13.07 -8.25 14.35
C LYS A 145 -14.07 -9.40 14.23
N LYS A 146 -14.95 -9.58 15.23
CA LYS A 146 -16.00 -10.61 15.23
C LYS A 146 -16.99 -10.39 14.07
N LYS A 147 -17.51 -9.16 13.90
CA LYS A 147 -18.40 -8.83 12.77
C LYS A 147 -17.74 -9.06 11.41
N LYS A 148 -16.47 -8.68 11.26
CA LYS A 148 -15.71 -8.93 10.01
C LYS A 148 -15.58 -10.42 9.70
N LEU A 149 -15.38 -11.26 10.72
CA LEU A 149 -15.29 -12.71 10.58
C LEU A 149 -16.65 -13.37 10.31
N GLU A 150 -17.73 -12.88 10.91
CA GLU A 150 -19.10 -13.37 10.66
C GLU A 150 -19.53 -13.14 9.21
N PHE A 151 -19.24 -11.96 8.64
CA PHE A 151 -19.49 -11.70 7.21
C PHE A 151 -18.67 -12.61 6.29
N LYS A 152 -17.49 -13.04 6.74
CA LYS A 152 -16.62 -13.94 5.98
C LYS A 152 -17.18 -15.36 5.87
N SER A 153 -17.87 -15.85 6.91
CA SER A 153 -18.52 -17.18 6.86
C SER A 153 -19.79 -17.19 6.01
N VAL A 154 -20.44 -16.04 5.81
CA VAL A 154 -21.66 -15.95 4.98
C VAL A 154 -21.35 -15.98 3.49
N ARG A 155 -20.18 -15.45 3.07
CA ARG A 155 -19.75 -15.41 1.66
C ARG A 155 -18.91 -16.61 1.21
N SER A 156 -18.78 -17.68 1.99
CA SER A 156 -18.24 -18.94 1.45
C SER A 156 -19.18 -19.40 0.34
N LEU A 157 -18.70 -19.33 -0.91
CA LEU A 157 -19.44 -19.72 -2.11
C LEU A 157 -20.05 -21.12 -1.93
N PRO A 158 -21.27 -21.37 -2.45
CA PRO A 158 -21.77 -22.73 -2.53
C PRO A 158 -20.76 -23.56 -3.32
N SER A 159 -20.40 -24.73 -2.79
CA SER A 159 -19.67 -25.76 -3.52
C SER A 159 -20.53 -26.20 -4.71
N ASN A 160 -20.38 -25.51 -5.84
CA ASN A 160 -20.99 -25.91 -7.10
C ASN A 160 -19.99 -26.79 -7.84
N ASN A 161 -20.13 -28.10 -7.63
CA ASN A 161 -19.80 -29.09 -8.65
C ASN A 161 -20.68 -28.81 -9.88
N SER A 162 -20.26 -27.90 -10.76
CA SER A 162 -20.87 -27.75 -12.07
C SER A 162 -19.81 -27.32 -13.08
N SER A 163 -19.62 -28.19 -14.04
CA SER A 163 -18.79 -28.08 -15.23
C SER A 163 -19.10 -26.84 -16.07
N ASN A 164 -18.02 -26.35 -16.72
CA ASN A 164 -17.98 -25.41 -17.83
C ASN A 164 -18.51 -23.99 -17.58
N ASN A 165 -17.58 -23.08 -17.27
CA ASN A 165 -17.39 -21.83 -18.03
C ASN A 165 -15.97 -21.29 -17.75
N ASN A 166 -15.29 -20.84 -18.80
CA ASN A 166 -13.95 -20.24 -18.76
C ASN A 166 -13.97 -18.86 -18.08
N ILE A 167 -14.23 -18.84 -16.79
CA ILE A 167 -13.90 -17.71 -15.92
C ILE A 167 -12.60 -18.12 -15.24
N ILE A 168 -11.53 -17.37 -15.50
CA ILE A 168 -10.24 -17.57 -14.81
C ILE A 168 -10.51 -17.36 -13.33
N HIS A 169 -10.70 -18.46 -12.61
CA HIS A 169 -11.04 -18.49 -11.20
C HIS A 169 -9.78 -18.08 -10.42
N TYR A 170 -9.78 -16.87 -9.87
CA TYR A 170 -8.68 -16.32 -9.07
C TYR A 170 -8.65 -16.89 -7.64
N ASP A 171 -9.03 -18.16 -7.47
CA ASP A 171 -9.12 -18.84 -6.17
C ASP A 171 -7.75 -19.03 -5.50
N SER A 172 -6.67 -18.98 -6.28
CA SER A 172 -5.33 -19.13 -5.73
C SER A 172 -4.91 -17.95 -4.85
N LEU A 173 -5.46 -16.74 -5.05
CA LEU A 173 -5.04 -15.58 -4.25
C LEU A 173 -5.87 -15.32 -3.01
N ASP A 174 -6.88 -16.14 -2.70
CA ASP A 174 -7.76 -15.86 -1.56
C ASP A 174 -7.01 -15.88 -0.21
N SER A 175 -5.98 -16.72 -0.09
CA SER A 175 -5.09 -16.72 1.08
C SER A 175 -4.17 -15.50 1.13
N VAL A 176 -3.69 -15.02 -0.02
CA VAL A 176 -2.87 -13.80 -0.15
C VAL A 176 -3.72 -12.56 0.17
N ARG A 177 -4.93 -12.49 -0.40
CA ARG A 177 -5.98 -11.53 -0.09
C ARG A 177 -6.22 -11.54 1.43
N ASN A 178 -6.47 -12.70 2.01
CA ASN A 178 -6.76 -12.81 3.44
C ASN A 178 -5.58 -12.45 4.36
N TYR A 179 -4.35 -12.69 3.92
CA TYR A 179 -3.14 -12.23 4.58
C TYR A 179 -3.05 -10.69 4.57
N ILE A 180 -3.23 -10.09 3.38
CA ILE A 180 -3.21 -8.63 3.15
C ILE A 180 -4.24 -7.90 4.02
N TYR A 181 -5.51 -8.32 3.96
CA TYR A 181 -6.61 -7.56 4.59
C TYR A 181 -6.84 -7.91 6.06
N PHE A 182 -6.42 -9.10 6.52
CA PHE A 182 -6.80 -9.61 7.86
C PHE A 182 -5.65 -10.18 8.69
N GLY A 183 -4.41 -10.18 8.19
CA GLY A 183 -3.23 -10.63 8.93
C GLY A 183 -3.26 -12.12 9.29
N LYS A 184 -3.93 -12.96 8.48
CA LYS A 184 -3.88 -14.43 8.61
C LYS A 184 -2.48 -14.97 8.32
N ASN A 185 -2.19 -16.23 8.62
CA ASN A 185 -0.87 -16.82 8.37
C ASN A 185 -0.70 -17.15 6.87
N ILE A 186 0.37 -16.65 6.25
CA ILE A 186 0.68 -16.89 4.83
C ILE A 186 1.08 -18.35 4.55
N ILE A 187 1.45 -19.12 5.58
CA ILE A 187 1.93 -20.50 5.43
C ILE A 187 0.80 -21.44 4.94
N GLU A 188 -0.47 -21.13 5.22
CA GLU A 188 -1.62 -21.90 4.69
C GLU A 188 -1.73 -21.83 3.14
N PHE A 189 -1.08 -20.85 2.49
CA PHE A 189 -1.02 -20.75 1.03
C PHE A 189 -0.07 -21.80 0.42
N TYR A 190 1.04 -22.11 1.09
CA TYR A 190 2.02 -23.08 0.58
C TYR A 190 1.59 -24.52 0.82
N THR A 191 0.84 -24.79 1.88
CA THR A 191 0.35 -26.14 2.18
C THR A 191 -0.76 -26.59 1.22
N ASN A 192 -1.54 -25.66 0.67
CA ASN A 192 -2.66 -25.98 -0.23
C ASN A 192 -2.27 -26.07 -1.71
N LEU A 193 -1.05 -25.66 -2.08
CA LEU A 193 -0.49 -25.88 -3.42
C LEU A 193 0.25 -27.22 -3.56
N THR A 194 0.37 -27.96 -2.45
CA THR A 194 1.07 -29.26 -2.38
C THR A 194 0.13 -30.42 -2.08
N SER A 195 -1.15 -30.33 -2.44
CA SER A 195 -2.13 -31.43 -2.36
C SER A 195 -2.82 -31.65 -3.69
#